data_AF-A0A6C0M0I2-F1
#
_entry.id   AF-A0A6C0M0I2-F1
#
_cell.length_a   1.000
_cell.length_b   1.000
_cell.length_c   1.000
_cell.angle_alpha   90.00
_cell.angle_beta   90.00
_cell.angle_gamma   90.00
#
_symmetry.space_group_name_H-M   'P 1'
#
loop_
_entity.id
_entity.type
_entity.pdbx_description
1 polymer ?
#
loop_
_entity_poly.entity_id
_entity_poly.type
_entity_poly.pdbx_seq_one_letter_code
_entity_poly.pdbx_strand_id
1 'polypeptide(L)'
;MIKPRGRLRSRSKAKKTKSKARTKTIKKTNTNTNKNKNKNKNNNILKPEFERLKCGPVQENYFTCYDNDMLHKLRDGWNARHADDRIETNDPKAIWTALKSKLKTACDNEACWIKKIMNAEPEVVAEDTFAPEAPTSWNRDPDEWLTSDDIEKVMRQYEDKHPAFEFLGPSPSDYAAPKMAGVCVWEELCNFNLKKYVESGTQQIGVVFNTDPHTEDGSHWVSIFINFRGNENYIFFFDSTGWRPQKEIREFIQNVTQQGTALGIRFKYYENRKQHQKRNTECGMYCLFMIVNLIEGTRTPQDFMRGDRIPDSHMLEFRNEYFNRGGSV
;
A
#
# COMPACT_ATOMS: atom_id res chain seq x y z
N MET A 1 27.56 -55.62 -5.57
CA MET A 1 29.03 -55.68 -5.75
C MET A 1 29.32 -56.07 -7.21
N ILE A 2 30.47 -55.67 -7.78
CA ILE A 2 31.05 -56.14 -9.06
C ILE A 2 30.50 -55.55 -10.40
N LYS A 3 31.42 -55.00 -11.21
CA LYS A 3 31.36 -54.68 -12.66
C LYS A 3 32.20 -55.69 -13.46
N PRO A 4 32.01 -55.85 -14.79
CA PRO A 4 32.98 -55.33 -15.80
C PRO A 4 32.35 -54.26 -16.73
N ARG A 5 32.96 -53.56 -17.72
CA ARG A 5 34.35 -53.35 -18.23
C ARG A 5 35.06 -54.41 -19.13
N GLY A 6 34.97 -54.20 -20.46
CA GLY A 6 35.90 -54.69 -21.51
C GLY A 6 35.15 -54.94 -22.85
N ARG A 7 35.32 -54.25 -24.00
CA ARG A 7 36.37 -53.44 -24.68
C ARG A 7 37.37 -54.24 -25.51
N LEU A 8 37.25 -54.15 -26.84
CA LEU A 8 38.31 -54.46 -27.83
C LEU A 8 38.43 -53.33 -28.88
N ARG A 9 39.65 -53.15 -29.40
CA ARG A 9 40.08 -52.19 -30.45
C ARG A 9 40.39 -53.03 -31.72
N SER A 10 40.55 -52.53 -32.95
CA SER A 10 41.49 -51.46 -33.32
C SER A 10 41.48 -51.10 -34.83
N ARG A 11 41.88 -49.84 -35.15
CA ARG A 11 42.91 -49.40 -36.14
C ARG A 11 42.91 -50.00 -37.57
N SER A 12 43.19 -49.28 -38.67
CA SER A 12 43.75 -47.93 -38.93
C SER A 12 43.30 -47.46 -40.35
N LYS A 13 43.79 -46.42 -41.05
CA LYS A 13 45.02 -45.58 -41.01
C LYS A 13 44.71 -44.17 -41.60
N ALA A 14 45.68 -43.47 -42.21
CA ALA A 14 45.47 -42.18 -42.92
C ALA A 14 46.52 -41.96 -44.03
N LYS A 15 46.28 -41.01 -44.96
CA LYS A 15 47.32 -40.35 -45.78
C LYS A 15 46.91 -38.92 -46.20
N LYS A 16 47.87 -37.99 -46.17
CA LYS A 16 47.85 -36.62 -46.77
C LYS A 16 48.58 -36.71 -48.16
N THR A 17 48.68 -35.74 -49.09
CA THR A 17 48.97 -34.27 -48.99
C THR A 17 48.79 -33.53 -50.35
N LYS A 18 48.34 -32.26 -50.28
CA LYS A 18 48.78 -31.01 -50.98
C LYS A 18 49.24 -30.98 -52.47
N SER A 19 48.77 -29.95 -53.18
CA SER A 19 49.60 -29.06 -54.03
C SER A 19 49.09 -27.59 -54.02
N LYS A 20 49.87 -26.64 -54.56
CA LYS A 20 49.59 -25.17 -54.70
C LYS A 20 49.52 -24.84 -56.22
N ALA A 21 49.19 -23.65 -56.76
CA ALA A 21 49.29 -22.25 -56.31
C ALA A 21 48.39 -21.26 -57.11
N ARG A 22 48.56 -19.94 -56.88
CA ARG A 22 47.77 -18.77 -57.38
C ARG A 22 48.06 -18.35 -58.84
N THR A 23 47.07 -17.74 -59.52
CA THR A 23 47.30 -16.51 -60.33
C THR A 23 46.13 -15.49 -60.36
N LYS A 24 46.51 -14.25 -60.03
CA LYS A 24 45.90 -12.89 -60.09
C LYS A 24 44.68 -12.55 -60.99
N THR A 25 43.69 -11.91 -60.35
CA THR A 25 43.18 -10.53 -60.58
C THR A 25 42.67 -10.05 -61.95
N ILE A 26 41.37 -9.70 -62.02
CA ILE A 26 40.86 -8.48 -62.70
C ILE A 26 39.85 -7.77 -61.76
N LYS A 27 39.89 -6.43 -61.70
CA LYS A 27 38.94 -5.56 -60.98
C LYS A 27 37.95 -4.93 -61.96
N LYS A 28 36.67 -4.76 -61.58
CA LYS A 28 36.01 -3.44 -61.31
C LYS A 28 34.47 -3.54 -61.30
N THR A 29 33.86 -2.85 -60.31
CA THR A 29 32.55 -2.13 -60.33
C THR A 29 31.28 -2.85 -60.84
N ASN A 30 30.13 -2.83 -60.15
CA ASN A 30 29.52 -1.70 -59.42
C ASN A 30 29.03 -2.06 -58.00
N THR A 31 29.29 -1.17 -57.05
CA THR A 31 28.68 -1.17 -55.72
C THR A 31 27.40 -0.34 -55.71
N ASN A 32 26.23 -0.98 -55.56
CA ASN A 32 24.99 -0.25 -55.29
C ASN A 32 25.04 0.35 -53.87
N THR A 33 25.09 1.67 -53.81
CA THR A 33 25.09 2.45 -52.56
C THR A 33 23.69 2.54 -51.98
N ASN A 34 23.29 1.54 -51.19
CA ASN A 34 22.12 1.67 -50.32
C ASN A 34 22.37 2.80 -49.32
N LYS A 35 21.73 3.94 -49.54
CA LYS A 35 21.76 5.11 -48.66
C LYS A 35 21.11 4.74 -47.32
N ASN A 36 21.92 4.43 -46.32
CA ASN A 36 21.49 4.45 -44.92
C ASN A 36 21.04 5.87 -44.57
N LYS A 37 19.73 6.13 -44.65
CA LYS A 37 19.12 7.28 -44.01
C LYS A 37 19.18 7.04 -42.50
N ASN A 38 20.24 7.53 -41.85
CA ASN A 38 20.22 7.76 -40.42
C ASN A 38 19.10 8.76 -40.12
N LYS A 39 17.90 8.24 -39.83
CA LYS A 39 16.92 8.98 -39.05
C LYS A 39 17.50 9.11 -37.65
N ASN A 40 18.12 10.23 -37.35
CA ASN A 40 18.29 10.66 -35.98
C ASN A 40 16.89 10.68 -35.36
N LYS A 41 16.58 9.67 -34.54
CA LYS A 41 15.51 9.79 -33.55
C LYS A 41 16.03 10.81 -32.55
N ASN A 42 15.68 12.08 -32.75
CA ASN A 42 15.62 13.00 -31.64
C ASN A 42 14.58 12.41 -30.68
N ASN A 43 15.07 11.69 -29.66
CA ASN A 43 14.28 11.38 -28.49
C ASN A 43 14.08 12.70 -27.73
N ASN A 44 13.18 13.54 -28.25
CA ASN A 44 12.49 14.51 -27.42
C ASN A 44 11.68 13.68 -26.44
N ILE A 45 12.30 13.33 -25.31
CA ILE A 45 11.61 12.81 -24.15
C ILE A 45 10.70 13.96 -23.72
N LEU A 46 9.43 13.89 -24.12
CA LEU A 46 8.41 14.78 -23.60
C LEU A 46 8.44 14.61 -22.08
N LYS A 47 8.73 15.69 -21.35
CA LYS A 47 8.67 15.68 -19.88
C LYS A 47 7.27 15.18 -19.50
N PRO A 48 7.14 14.22 -18.57
CA PRO A 48 5.85 13.66 -18.21
C PRO A 48 4.85 14.76 -17.86
N GLU A 49 3.57 14.48 -18.11
CA GLU A 49 2.49 15.34 -17.64
C GLU A 49 2.52 15.39 -16.10
N PHE A 50 2.09 16.52 -15.52
CA PHE A 50 2.11 16.69 -14.08
C PHE A 50 1.23 15.62 -13.41
N GLU A 51 1.87 14.76 -12.65
CA GLU A 51 1.25 13.62 -11.97
C GLU A 51 0.36 14.13 -10.82
N ARG A 52 -0.87 13.63 -10.81
CA ARG A 52 -1.80 13.87 -9.71
C ARG A 52 -1.81 12.64 -8.79
N LEU A 53 -1.20 12.82 -7.62
CA LEU A 53 -1.18 11.82 -6.56
C LEU A 53 -2.58 11.59 -5.99
N LYS A 54 -2.75 10.42 -5.36
CA LYS A 54 -3.85 10.13 -4.46
C LYS A 54 -3.63 10.89 -3.16
N CYS A 55 -4.65 11.62 -2.74
CA CYS A 55 -4.65 12.33 -1.47
C CYS A 55 -4.90 11.35 -0.32
N GLY A 56 -4.56 11.75 0.89
CA GLY A 56 -5.10 11.11 2.09
C GLY A 56 -6.63 11.22 2.12
N PRO A 57 -7.30 10.48 3.01
CA PRO A 57 -8.75 10.47 3.12
C PRO A 57 -9.32 11.81 3.64
N VAL A 58 -8.47 12.65 4.26
CA VAL A 58 -8.75 14.05 4.62
C VAL A 58 -8.47 14.95 3.41
N GLN A 59 -9.48 15.16 2.55
CA GLN A 59 -9.36 16.03 1.38
C GLN A 59 -10.37 17.18 1.42
N GLU A 60 -9.87 18.42 1.59
CA GLU A 60 -10.69 19.64 1.48
C GLU A 60 -10.94 20.05 0.01
N ASN A 61 -9.88 20.00 -0.82
CA ASN A 61 -9.87 20.62 -2.14
C ASN A 61 -9.93 19.60 -3.28
N TYR A 62 -10.84 19.78 -4.25
CA TYR A 62 -10.96 18.84 -5.39
C TYR A 62 -9.79 18.90 -6.40
N PHE A 63 -8.91 19.91 -6.32
CA PHE A 63 -7.87 20.21 -7.31
C PHE A 63 -6.44 19.94 -6.85
N THR A 64 -6.25 19.61 -5.57
CA THR A 64 -4.95 19.38 -4.91
C THR A 64 -5.18 18.49 -3.68
N CYS A 65 -4.13 17.93 -3.10
CA CYS A 65 -4.25 17.26 -1.80
C CYS A 65 -4.05 18.20 -0.60
N TYR A 66 -3.55 19.40 -0.83
CA TYR A 66 -3.34 20.40 0.22
C TYR A 66 -4.63 21.06 0.70
N ASP A 67 -4.73 21.27 2.01
CA ASP A 67 -5.65 22.22 2.63
C ASP A 67 -5.22 23.68 2.31
N ASN A 68 -6.09 24.62 2.64
CA ASN A 68 -5.82 26.04 2.35
C ASN A 68 -4.61 26.58 3.14
N ASP A 69 -4.43 26.12 4.38
CA ASP A 69 -3.34 26.54 5.27
C ASP A 69 -1.97 26.10 4.73
N MET A 70 -1.86 24.88 4.19
CA MET A 70 -0.65 24.37 3.56
C MET A 70 -0.36 25.10 2.25
N LEU A 71 -1.38 25.42 1.44
CA LEU A 71 -1.18 26.25 0.26
C LEU A 71 -0.64 27.64 0.63
N HIS A 72 -1.14 28.26 1.70
CA HIS A 72 -0.61 29.53 2.21
C HIS A 72 0.83 29.39 2.73
N LYS A 73 1.15 28.33 3.49
CA LYS A 73 2.52 28.02 3.94
C LYS A 73 3.49 27.81 2.76
N LEU A 74 3.08 27.09 1.73
CA LEU A 74 3.88 26.85 0.51
C LEU A 74 4.07 28.15 -0.30
N ARG A 75 3.04 28.98 -0.42
CA ARG A 75 3.16 30.33 -1.02
C ARG A 75 4.19 31.18 -0.27
N ASP A 76 4.12 31.21 1.05
CA ASP A 76 4.97 32.08 1.86
C ASP A 76 6.42 31.57 1.89
N GLY A 77 6.63 30.26 1.92
CA GLY A 77 7.94 29.63 1.72
C GLY A 77 8.54 29.91 0.33
N TRP A 78 7.71 29.95 -0.72
CA TRP A 78 8.15 30.36 -2.06
C TRP A 78 8.56 31.84 -2.07
N ASN A 79 7.69 32.73 -1.58
CA ASN A 79 7.88 34.18 -1.55
C ASN A 79 9.09 34.60 -0.72
N ALA A 80 9.43 33.85 0.34
CA ALA A 80 10.62 34.09 1.16
C ALA A 80 11.94 33.84 0.41
N ARG A 81 11.93 33.01 -0.64
CA ARG A 81 13.11 32.66 -1.45
C ARG A 81 13.14 33.36 -2.82
N HIS A 82 12.01 33.89 -3.28
CA HIS A 82 11.83 34.50 -4.61
C HIS A 82 11.16 35.87 -4.49
N ALA A 83 11.89 36.87 -3.98
CA ALA A 83 11.37 38.20 -3.71
C ALA A 83 10.98 38.99 -4.99
N ASP A 84 11.51 38.59 -6.14
CA ASP A 84 11.29 39.15 -7.47
C ASP A 84 10.19 38.44 -8.28
N ASP A 85 9.83 37.21 -7.93
CA ASP A 85 8.81 36.39 -8.62
C ASP A 85 7.75 35.85 -7.63
N ARG A 86 7.20 36.77 -6.84
CA ARG A 86 6.25 36.50 -5.75
C ARG A 86 4.86 36.08 -6.24
N ILE A 87 4.12 35.42 -5.35
CA ILE A 87 2.71 35.06 -5.48
C ILE A 87 1.94 35.93 -4.47
N GLU A 88 1.24 36.97 -4.96
CA GLU A 88 0.55 37.96 -4.11
C GLU A 88 -0.93 37.63 -3.83
N THR A 89 -1.41 36.47 -4.29
CA THR A 89 -2.81 36.05 -4.08
C THR A 89 -2.99 35.24 -2.80
N ASN A 90 -4.17 35.38 -2.19
CA ASN A 90 -4.65 34.55 -1.08
C ASN A 90 -5.61 33.43 -1.53
N ASP A 91 -6.07 33.44 -2.78
CA ASP A 91 -6.97 32.40 -3.31
C ASP A 91 -6.23 31.06 -3.45
N PRO A 92 -6.67 29.98 -2.78
CA PRO A 92 -5.98 28.69 -2.76
C PRO A 92 -5.72 28.12 -4.16
N LYS A 93 -6.69 28.24 -5.08
CA LYS A 93 -6.59 27.68 -6.44
C LYS A 93 -5.64 28.49 -7.31
N ALA A 94 -5.61 29.81 -7.16
CA ALA A 94 -4.66 30.68 -7.83
C ALA A 94 -3.22 30.48 -7.31
N ILE A 95 -3.05 30.28 -5.99
CA ILE A 95 -1.76 29.89 -5.38
C ILE A 95 -1.27 28.58 -5.99
N TRP A 96 -2.10 27.52 -5.97
CA TRP A 96 -1.77 26.22 -6.55
C TRP A 96 -1.40 26.32 -8.03
N THR A 97 -2.15 27.11 -8.81
CA THR A 97 -1.90 27.31 -10.25
C THR A 97 -0.55 28.01 -10.47
N ALA A 98 -0.21 28.99 -9.64
CA ALA A 98 1.07 29.69 -9.70
C ALA A 98 2.24 28.77 -9.31
N LEU A 99 2.13 28.03 -8.20
CA LEU A 99 3.13 27.05 -7.77
C LEU A 99 3.37 25.97 -8.83
N LYS A 100 2.30 25.37 -9.37
CA LYS A 100 2.37 24.38 -10.46
C LYS A 100 3.07 24.91 -11.71
N SER A 101 2.84 26.17 -12.06
CA SER A 101 3.52 26.82 -13.19
C SER A 101 5.02 27.02 -12.91
N LYS A 102 5.35 27.59 -11.74
CA LYS A 102 6.71 27.95 -11.33
C LYS A 102 7.60 26.72 -11.09
N LEU A 103 7.04 25.64 -10.53
CA LEU A 103 7.78 24.40 -10.23
C LEU A 103 7.76 23.35 -11.36
N LYS A 104 7.06 23.58 -12.48
CA LYS A 104 6.88 22.62 -13.60
C LYS A 104 8.17 21.95 -14.11
N THR A 105 9.30 22.65 -14.03
CA THR A 105 10.61 22.11 -14.45
C THR A 105 11.29 21.28 -13.37
N ALA A 106 11.05 21.61 -12.09
CA ALA A 106 11.75 21.07 -10.92
C ALA A 106 10.98 19.98 -10.15
N CYS A 107 9.67 19.89 -10.34
CA CYS A 107 8.77 18.90 -9.76
C CYS A 107 7.81 18.35 -10.82
N ASP A 108 7.50 17.07 -10.71
CA ASP A 108 6.54 16.37 -11.59
C ASP A 108 5.18 16.16 -10.90
N ASN A 109 5.09 16.29 -9.57
CA ASN A 109 3.87 16.18 -8.77
C ASN A 109 3.83 17.21 -7.61
N GLU A 110 2.80 17.11 -6.74
CA GLU A 110 2.59 18.02 -5.60
C GLU A 110 3.54 17.74 -4.42
N ALA A 111 3.75 16.48 -4.02
CA ALA A 111 4.58 16.15 -2.83
C ALA A 111 6.00 16.73 -2.92
N CYS A 112 6.59 16.72 -4.12
CA CYS A 112 7.86 17.39 -4.41
C CYS A 112 7.91 18.88 -4.00
N TRP A 113 6.78 19.60 -3.99
CA TRP A 113 6.71 21.03 -3.65
C TRP A 113 7.14 21.29 -2.22
N ILE A 114 6.72 20.47 -1.25
CA ILE A 114 7.16 20.56 0.17
C ILE A 114 8.69 20.54 0.22
N LYS A 115 9.30 19.52 -0.38
CA LYS A 115 10.76 19.31 -0.37
C LYS A 115 11.50 20.51 -0.99
N LYS A 116 11.01 21.05 -2.12
CA LYS A 116 11.64 22.21 -2.79
C LYS A 116 11.44 23.53 -2.05
N ILE A 117 10.23 23.79 -1.55
CA ILE A 117 9.85 25.08 -0.97
C ILE A 117 10.29 25.17 0.49
N MET A 118 9.98 24.16 1.29
CA MET A 118 10.18 24.21 2.74
C MET A 118 11.58 23.69 3.14
N ASN A 119 12.22 22.86 2.30
CA ASN A 119 13.44 22.11 2.69
C ASN A 119 13.21 21.25 3.95
N ALA A 120 11.98 20.75 4.11
CA ALA A 120 11.64 19.68 5.02
C ALA A 120 11.80 18.34 4.29
N GLU A 121 12.06 17.26 5.03
CA GLU A 121 11.88 15.93 4.44
C GLU A 121 10.37 15.68 4.23
N PRO A 122 9.97 15.06 3.09
CA PRO A 122 8.55 14.93 2.72
C PRO A 122 7.70 14.26 3.80
N GLU A 123 8.25 13.23 4.45
CA GLU A 123 7.60 12.33 5.40
C GLU A 123 6.70 13.09 6.40
N VAL A 124 7.26 14.08 7.12
CA VAL A 124 6.56 14.83 8.21
C VAL A 124 5.38 15.71 7.74
N VAL A 125 5.24 15.95 6.43
CA VAL A 125 4.16 16.79 5.85
C VAL A 125 3.30 16.03 4.84
N ALA A 126 3.84 14.93 4.30
CA ALA A 126 3.15 14.08 3.35
C ALA A 126 2.29 12.99 4.01
N GLU A 127 2.63 12.55 5.24
CA GLU A 127 1.98 11.44 5.95
C GLU A 127 0.45 11.54 5.99
N ASP A 128 -0.14 12.73 6.16
CA ASP A 128 -1.60 12.91 6.19
C ASP A 128 -2.16 13.50 4.88
N THR A 129 -1.30 14.16 4.09
CA THR A 129 -1.69 14.88 2.86
C THR A 129 -1.94 13.92 1.70
N PHE A 130 -1.04 12.94 1.50
CA PHE A 130 -1.06 12.03 0.36
C PHE A 130 -1.28 10.60 0.83
N ALA A 131 -1.99 9.77 0.05
CA ALA A 131 -2.08 8.34 0.37
C ALA A 131 -0.65 7.75 0.44
N PRO A 132 -0.37 6.81 1.36
CA PRO A 132 0.97 6.26 1.56
C PRO A 132 1.61 5.76 0.26
N GLU A 133 2.94 5.77 0.18
CA GLU A 133 3.60 5.10 -0.93
C GLU A 133 3.47 3.58 -0.79
N ALA A 134 3.11 2.92 -1.90
CA ALA A 134 3.05 1.48 -2.04
C ALA A 134 4.41 0.82 -1.74
N PRO A 135 4.42 -0.44 -1.25
CA PRO A 135 5.64 -1.22 -1.09
C PRO A 135 6.53 -1.16 -2.34
N THR A 136 7.81 -0.82 -2.16
CA THR A 136 8.76 -0.70 -3.28
C THR A 136 8.92 -1.99 -4.08
N SER A 137 8.58 -3.13 -3.48
CA SER A 137 8.56 -4.45 -4.09
C SER A 137 7.41 -4.65 -5.09
N TRP A 138 6.30 -3.88 -5.00
CA TRP A 138 5.20 -3.88 -5.99
C TRP A 138 5.63 -3.41 -7.38
N ASN A 139 6.80 -2.79 -7.51
CA ASN A 139 7.43 -2.53 -8.80
C ASN A 139 7.84 -3.81 -9.55
N ARG A 140 7.93 -4.95 -8.84
CA ARG A 140 8.24 -6.29 -9.38
C ARG A 140 7.05 -7.23 -9.25
N ASP A 141 6.37 -7.20 -8.11
CA ASP A 141 5.25 -8.08 -7.78
C ASP A 141 4.03 -7.25 -7.32
N PRO A 142 3.21 -6.72 -8.24
CA PRO A 142 2.22 -5.68 -7.96
C PRO A 142 1.03 -6.16 -7.11
N ASP A 143 0.92 -7.46 -6.88
CA ASP A 143 -0.04 -8.07 -5.96
C ASP A 143 0.62 -8.72 -4.71
N GLU A 144 1.89 -8.43 -4.41
CA GLU A 144 2.53 -8.89 -3.15
C GLU A 144 1.75 -8.45 -1.90
N TRP A 145 1.88 -9.22 -0.82
CA TRP A 145 1.16 -9.02 0.44
C TRP A 145 1.47 -7.67 1.08
N LEU A 146 0.52 -7.14 1.85
CA LEU A 146 0.79 -6.01 2.74
C LEU A 146 1.57 -6.49 3.96
N THR A 147 2.57 -5.70 4.35
CA THR A 147 3.25 -5.79 5.64
C THR A 147 2.44 -5.10 6.74
N SER A 148 2.88 -5.23 8.00
CA SER A 148 2.27 -4.48 9.11
C SER A 148 2.33 -2.97 8.87
N ASP A 149 3.51 -2.46 8.49
CA ASP A 149 3.76 -1.04 8.23
C ASP A 149 2.83 -0.46 7.15
N ASP A 150 2.50 -1.24 6.12
CA ASP A 150 1.62 -0.77 5.03
C ASP A 150 0.16 -0.63 5.50
N ILE A 151 -0.30 -1.55 6.35
CA ILE A 151 -1.65 -1.50 6.93
C ILE A 151 -1.71 -0.36 7.95
N GLU A 152 -0.68 -0.20 8.79
CA GLU A 152 -0.60 0.85 9.80
C GLU A 152 -0.60 2.26 9.16
N LYS A 153 0.22 2.49 8.12
CA LYS A 153 0.25 3.77 7.39
C LYS A 153 -1.09 4.15 6.79
N VAL A 154 -1.85 3.20 6.25
CA VAL A 154 -3.20 3.49 5.74
C VAL A 154 -4.16 3.78 6.88
N MET A 155 -4.12 3.00 7.97
CA MET A 155 -5.09 3.14 9.07
C MET A 155 -4.91 4.43 9.87
N ARG A 156 -3.66 4.88 10.10
CA ARG A 156 -3.35 6.17 10.74
C ARG A 156 -4.14 7.34 10.12
N GLN A 157 -4.11 7.45 8.79
CA GLN A 157 -4.86 8.48 8.07
C GLN A 157 -6.38 8.43 8.28
N TYR A 158 -6.94 7.25 8.57
CA TYR A 158 -8.36 7.10 8.90
C TYR A 158 -8.67 7.41 10.37
N GLU A 159 -7.70 7.30 11.28
CA GLU A 159 -7.80 7.85 12.65
C GLU A 159 -7.84 9.38 12.61
N ASP A 160 -6.95 10.02 11.84
CA ASP A 160 -6.94 11.49 11.68
C ASP A 160 -8.23 12.02 11.06
N LYS A 161 -8.78 11.31 10.06
CA LYS A 161 -10.07 11.66 9.45
C LYS A 161 -11.25 11.48 10.41
N HIS A 162 -11.20 10.46 11.26
CA HIS A 162 -12.31 10.08 12.14
C HIS A 162 -11.85 10.06 13.60
N PRO A 163 -11.80 11.20 14.32
CA PRO A 163 -11.25 11.29 15.69
C PRO A 163 -11.98 10.49 16.78
N ALA A 164 -13.02 9.72 16.43
CA ALA A 164 -13.72 8.77 17.29
C ALA A 164 -13.52 7.31 16.84
N PHE A 165 -12.65 7.08 15.86
CA PHE A 165 -12.14 5.79 15.44
C PHE A 165 -10.71 5.61 15.97
N GLU A 166 -10.37 4.38 16.36
CA GLU A 166 -9.04 4.03 16.87
C GLU A 166 -8.63 2.67 16.31
N PHE A 167 -7.39 2.55 15.86
CA PHE A 167 -6.85 1.36 15.22
C PHE A 167 -5.86 0.63 16.13
N LEU A 168 -6.09 -0.67 16.34
CA LEU A 168 -5.23 -1.51 17.17
C LEU A 168 -4.52 -2.56 16.31
N GLY A 169 -3.18 -2.50 16.30
CA GLY A 169 -2.32 -3.41 15.52
C GLY A 169 -1.67 -2.73 14.31
N PRO A 170 -1.26 -3.49 13.28
CA PRO A 170 -1.51 -4.92 13.09
C PRO A 170 -0.78 -5.81 14.11
N SER A 171 -1.44 -6.86 14.60
CA SER A 171 -0.92 -7.70 15.68
C SER A 171 -0.90 -9.20 15.31
N PRO A 172 0.07 -10.01 15.77
CA PRO A 172 -0.02 -11.47 15.72
C PRO A 172 -1.25 -12.01 16.47
N SER A 173 -1.78 -13.17 16.06
CA SER A 173 -2.96 -13.78 16.68
C SER A 173 -2.71 -14.20 18.12
N ASP A 174 -1.46 -14.54 18.45
CA ASP A 174 -0.98 -14.88 19.80
C ASP A 174 -0.51 -13.64 20.59
N TYR A 175 -1.14 -12.49 20.37
CA TYR A 175 -0.85 -11.20 21.03
C TYR A 175 -0.72 -11.27 22.56
N ALA A 176 -1.40 -12.22 23.21
CA ALA A 176 -1.40 -12.45 24.65
C ALA A 176 -0.34 -13.47 25.14
N ALA A 177 0.46 -14.04 24.25
CA ALA A 177 1.51 -15.00 24.62
C ALA A 177 2.59 -14.31 25.50
N PRO A 178 3.07 -14.98 26.56
CA PRO A 178 4.11 -14.42 27.42
C PRO A 178 5.47 -14.45 26.72
N LYS A 179 6.05 -13.28 26.45
CA LYS A 179 7.47 -13.12 26.15
C LYS A 179 8.32 -13.46 27.39
N MET A 180 9.63 -13.60 27.21
CA MET A 180 10.55 -13.62 28.35
C MET A 180 10.30 -12.38 29.24
N ALA A 181 10.27 -12.58 30.55
CA ALA A 181 9.85 -11.61 31.59
C ALA A 181 8.33 -11.33 31.72
N GLY A 182 7.46 -12.11 31.08
CA GLY A 182 6.01 -12.09 31.38
C GLY A 182 5.23 -10.91 30.79
N VAL A 183 5.82 -10.19 29.85
CA VAL A 183 5.18 -9.15 29.04
C VAL A 183 4.49 -9.80 27.84
N CYS A 184 3.33 -9.29 27.41
CA CYS A 184 2.60 -9.85 26.27
C CYS A 184 3.29 -9.54 24.92
N VAL A 185 2.85 -10.18 23.85
CA VAL A 185 3.33 -9.87 22.49
C VAL A 185 2.89 -8.47 22.06
N TRP A 186 1.62 -8.12 22.25
CA TRP A 186 1.06 -6.78 22.00
C TRP A 186 0.34 -6.25 23.24
N GLU A 187 0.83 -5.16 23.84
CA GLU A 187 0.40 -4.74 25.16
C GLU A 187 -1.04 -4.18 25.20
N GLU A 188 -1.43 -3.41 24.19
CA GLU A 188 -2.77 -2.77 24.11
C GLU A 188 -3.91 -3.77 23.99
N LEU A 189 -3.70 -4.84 23.21
CA LEU A 189 -4.68 -5.91 23.01
C LEU A 189 -4.69 -6.87 24.21
N CYS A 190 -3.54 -7.13 24.83
CA CYS A 190 -3.43 -7.94 26.04
C CYS A 190 -4.11 -7.28 27.24
N ASN A 191 -3.89 -5.97 27.41
CA ASN A 191 -4.46 -5.14 28.47
C ASN A 191 -5.71 -4.35 28.01
N PHE A 192 -6.41 -4.85 26.98
CA PHE A 192 -7.53 -4.16 26.37
C PHE A 192 -8.61 -3.81 27.39
N ASN A 193 -9.01 -2.54 27.42
CA ASN A 193 -9.97 -2.01 28.37
C ASN A 193 -10.95 -1.06 27.67
N LEU A 194 -12.09 -1.60 27.24
CA LEU A 194 -13.18 -0.88 26.56
C LEU A 194 -13.61 0.39 27.30
N LYS A 195 -13.55 0.38 28.64
CA LYS A 195 -13.94 1.54 29.45
C LYS A 195 -13.05 2.75 29.14
N LYS A 196 -11.73 2.57 28.94
CA LYS A 196 -10.82 3.66 28.57
C LYS A 196 -11.22 4.30 27.24
N TYR A 197 -11.48 3.47 26.22
CA TYR A 197 -11.91 3.91 24.89
C TYR A 197 -13.25 4.66 24.94
N VAL A 198 -14.21 4.20 25.75
CA VAL A 198 -15.49 4.91 25.96
C VAL A 198 -15.27 6.24 26.69
N GLU A 199 -14.34 6.31 27.65
CA GLU A 199 -14.02 7.52 28.41
C GLU A 199 -13.17 8.54 27.62
N SER A 200 -12.35 8.12 26.64
CA SER A 200 -11.63 8.99 25.72
C SER A 200 -12.51 9.60 24.62
N GLY A 201 -13.70 9.06 24.41
CA GLY A 201 -14.62 9.49 23.34
C GLY A 201 -14.51 8.67 22.06
N THR A 202 -13.68 7.62 22.02
CA THR A 202 -13.66 6.61 20.97
C THR A 202 -15.05 5.95 20.89
N GLN A 203 -15.51 5.63 19.67
CA GLN A 203 -16.83 5.05 19.38
C GLN A 203 -16.74 3.86 18.41
N GLN A 204 -15.63 3.74 17.70
CA GLN A 204 -15.38 2.72 16.68
C GLN A 204 -13.94 2.24 16.86
N ILE A 205 -13.69 0.93 16.86
CA ILE A 205 -12.34 0.36 16.96
C ILE A 205 -12.12 -0.62 15.82
N GLY A 206 -11.04 -0.46 15.09
CA GLY A 206 -10.56 -1.39 14.07
C GLY A 206 -9.41 -2.21 14.61
N VAL A 207 -9.37 -3.50 14.30
CA VAL A 207 -8.26 -4.38 14.69
C VAL A 207 -7.89 -5.24 13.50
N VAL A 208 -6.60 -5.36 13.19
CA VAL A 208 -6.09 -6.34 12.21
C VAL A 208 -5.18 -7.33 12.90
N PHE A 209 -5.49 -8.62 12.72
CA PHE A 209 -4.68 -9.73 13.19
C PHE A 209 -3.99 -10.41 12.01
N ASN A 210 -2.69 -10.70 12.15
CA ASN A 210 -2.09 -11.80 11.41
C ASN A 210 -2.55 -13.11 12.08
N THR A 211 -2.99 -14.10 11.32
CA THR A 211 -3.42 -15.37 11.92
C THR A 211 -2.27 -16.26 12.37
N ASP A 212 -1.05 -15.96 11.95
CA ASP A 212 0.14 -16.68 12.38
C ASP A 212 0.63 -16.19 13.76
N PRO A 213 1.30 -17.07 14.53
CA PRO A 213 1.95 -16.66 15.76
C PRO A 213 3.14 -15.72 15.47
N HIS A 214 3.53 -14.92 16.47
CA HIS A 214 4.63 -13.94 16.39
C HIS A 214 6.03 -14.51 16.08
N THR A 215 6.16 -15.82 15.89
CA THR A 215 7.39 -16.54 15.54
C THR A 215 7.48 -16.93 14.06
N GLU A 216 6.44 -16.65 13.26
CA GLU A 216 6.35 -16.99 11.85
C GLU A 216 6.21 -15.71 11.00
N ASP A 217 6.57 -15.77 9.72
CA ASP A 217 6.66 -14.59 8.83
C ASP A 217 5.29 -13.98 8.47
N GLY A 218 4.18 -14.62 8.89
CA GLY A 218 2.80 -14.22 8.60
C GLY A 218 2.25 -14.84 7.32
N SER A 219 0.99 -15.29 7.34
CA SER A 219 0.37 -16.00 6.21
C SER A 219 -0.97 -15.44 5.76
N HIS A 220 -1.73 -14.82 6.66
CA HIS A 220 -3.10 -14.40 6.38
C HIS A 220 -3.57 -13.32 7.36
N TRP A 221 -4.19 -12.28 6.82
CA TRP A 221 -4.72 -11.14 7.57
C TRP A 221 -6.23 -11.26 7.75
N VAL A 222 -6.70 -11.08 8.98
CA VAL A 222 -8.13 -11.00 9.34
C VAL A 222 -8.39 -9.75 10.16
N SER A 223 -9.65 -9.29 10.18
CA SER A 223 -10.00 -8.01 10.80
C SER A 223 -11.21 -8.09 11.71
N ILE A 224 -11.25 -7.21 12.70
CA ILE A 224 -12.40 -6.96 13.56
C ILE A 224 -12.78 -5.49 13.47
N PHE A 225 -14.08 -5.22 13.42
CA PHE A 225 -14.64 -3.90 13.64
C PHE A 225 -15.58 -3.91 14.85
N ILE A 226 -15.31 -3.06 15.84
CA ILE A 226 -16.11 -2.91 17.06
C ILE A 226 -16.79 -1.54 16.97
N ASN A 227 -18.10 -1.52 16.76
CA ASN A 227 -18.89 -0.29 16.72
C ASN A 227 -19.70 -0.15 18.00
N PHE A 228 -19.53 0.96 18.70
CA PHE A 228 -20.34 1.39 19.85
C PHE A 228 -20.79 2.85 19.70
N ARG A 229 -20.87 3.30 18.44
CA ARG A 229 -21.37 4.61 18.02
C ARG A 229 -22.90 4.63 18.06
N GLY A 230 -23.46 5.52 18.88
CA GLY A 230 -24.90 5.72 19.00
C GLY A 230 -25.61 4.50 19.58
N ASN A 231 -26.64 4.01 18.87
CA ASN A 231 -27.46 2.87 19.32
C ASN A 231 -27.10 1.54 18.63
N GLU A 232 -26.14 1.53 17.69
CA GLU A 232 -25.83 0.36 16.85
C GLU A 232 -24.60 -0.39 17.35
N ASN A 233 -24.72 -0.97 18.54
CA ASN A 233 -23.60 -1.69 19.17
C ASN A 233 -23.37 -3.06 18.49
N TYR A 234 -22.24 -3.24 17.80
CA TYR A 234 -21.87 -4.51 17.19
C TYR A 234 -20.37 -4.81 17.17
N ILE A 235 -20.02 -6.09 17.08
CA ILE A 235 -18.67 -6.57 16.78
C ILE A 235 -18.78 -7.40 15.50
N PHE A 236 -17.99 -7.08 14.48
CA PHE A 236 -17.91 -7.82 13.23
C PHE A 236 -16.51 -8.41 13.06
N PHE A 237 -16.42 -9.75 13.03
CA PHE A 237 -15.22 -10.45 12.59
C PHE A 237 -15.29 -10.71 11.08
N PHE A 238 -14.21 -10.39 10.36
CA PHE A 238 -14.10 -10.59 8.93
C PHE A 238 -12.82 -11.35 8.56
N ASP A 239 -13.01 -12.49 7.90
CA ASP A 239 -11.97 -13.25 7.22
C ASP A 239 -12.33 -13.31 5.73
N SER A 240 -11.48 -12.78 4.86
CA SER A 240 -11.74 -12.72 3.42
C SER A 240 -11.95 -14.11 2.78
N THR A 241 -11.40 -15.17 3.35
CA THR A 241 -11.57 -16.57 2.92
C THR A 241 -12.85 -17.22 3.47
N GLY A 242 -13.49 -16.61 4.47
CA GLY A 242 -14.73 -17.07 5.10
C GLY A 242 -14.53 -18.09 6.23
N TRP A 243 -13.31 -18.27 6.72
CA TRP A 243 -13.00 -19.14 7.84
C TRP A 243 -13.54 -18.61 9.19
N ARG A 244 -13.45 -19.45 10.23
CA ARG A 244 -13.85 -19.07 11.59
C ARG A 244 -12.67 -18.40 12.30
N PRO A 245 -12.90 -17.43 13.20
CA PRO A 245 -11.83 -16.88 14.01
C PRO A 245 -11.13 -17.98 14.83
N GLN A 246 -9.82 -17.86 14.97
CA GLN A 246 -8.98 -18.71 15.82
C GLN A 246 -9.40 -18.62 17.31
N LYS A 247 -8.78 -19.41 18.19
CA LYS A 247 -9.19 -19.45 19.61
C LYS A 247 -8.94 -18.10 20.29
N GLU A 248 -7.76 -17.53 20.06
CA GLU A 248 -7.21 -16.32 20.64
C GLU A 248 -8.06 -15.11 20.22
N ILE A 249 -8.38 -15.01 18.92
CA ILE A 249 -9.26 -13.98 18.36
C ILE A 249 -10.70 -14.10 18.91
N ARG A 250 -11.20 -15.34 19.16
CA ARG A 250 -12.50 -15.53 19.85
C ARG A 250 -12.47 -15.13 21.31
N GLU A 251 -11.36 -15.39 22.01
CA GLU A 251 -11.14 -14.97 23.39
C GLU A 251 -11.12 -13.43 23.50
N PHE A 252 -10.49 -12.74 22.54
CA PHE A 252 -10.58 -11.27 22.41
C PHE A 252 -12.02 -10.78 22.23
N ILE A 253 -12.78 -11.33 21.26
CA ILE A 253 -14.18 -10.96 21.02
C ILE A 253 -15.05 -11.18 22.27
N GLN A 254 -14.81 -12.27 23.00
CA GLN A 254 -15.51 -12.57 24.25
C GLN A 254 -15.15 -11.57 25.36
N ASN A 255 -13.88 -11.19 25.50
CA ASN A 255 -13.43 -10.16 26.45
C ASN A 255 -14.12 -8.81 26.16
N VAL A 256 -14.09 -8.32 24.91
CA VAL A 256 -14.79 -7.09 24.48
C VAL A 256 -16.28 -7.17 24.81
N THR A 257 -16.94 -8.30 24.53
CA THR A 257 -18.37 -8.50 24.79
C THR A 257 -18.71 -8.47 26.28
N GLN A 258 -17.85 -9.06 27.14
CA GLN A 258 -18.02 -9.07 28.58
C GLN A 258 -17.82 -7.67 29.18
N GLN A 259 -16.77 -6.95 28.76
CA GLN A 259 -16.53 -5.57 29.18
C GLN A 259 -17.67 -4.64 28.73
N GLY A 260 -18.16 -4.78 27.49
CA GLY A 260 -19.34 -4.06 27.01
C GLY A 260 -20.56 -4.30 27.89
N THR A 261 -20.85 -5.57 28.21
CA THR A 261 -21.97 -5.95 29.08
C THR A 261 -21.87 -5.30 30.47
N ALA A 262 -20.67 -5.23 31.05
CA ALA A 262 -20.42 -4.57 32.32
C ALA A 262 -20.63 -3.04 32.27
N LEU A 263 -20.43 -2.42 31.10
CA LEU A 263 -20.69 -1.00 30.82
C LEU A 263 -22.13 -0.72 30.34
N GLY A 264 -22.99 -1.74 30.23
CA GLY A 264 -24.35 -1.63 29.67
C GLY A 264 -24.42 -1.64 28.14
N ILE A 265 -23.29 -1.77 27.45
CA ILE A 265 -23.16 -1.83 25.99
C ILE A 265 -23.38 -3.28 25.52
N ARG A 266 -24.55 -3.54 24.92
CA ARG A 266 -24.88 -4.87 24.38
C ARG A 266 -24.47 -4.99 22.91
N PHE A 267 -23.30 -5.57 22.66
CA PHE A 267 -22.83 -5.85 21.31
C PHE A 267 -23.60 -6.99 20.64
N LYS A 268 -24.03 -6.76 19.39
CA LYS A 268 -24.44 -7.83 18.48
C LYS A 268 -23.23 -8.38 17.73
N TYR A 269 -22.98 -9.68 17.80
CA TYR A 269 -21.89 -10.32 17.06
C TYR A 269 -22.29 -10.63 15.61
N TYR A 270 -21.37 -10.34 14.69
CA TYR A 270 -21.43 -10.67 13.27
C TYR A 270 -20.13 -11.38 12.85
N GLU A 271 -20.24 -12.30 11.92
CA GLU A 271 -19.10 -12.96 11.28
C GLU A 271 -19.46 -13.34 9.84
N ASN A 272 -18.53 -13.21 8.90
CA ASN A 272 -18.75 -13.75 7.57
C ASN A 272 -18.47 -15.26 7.51
N ARG A 273 -19.15 -15.92 6.56
CA ARG A 273 -18.87 -17.30 6.11
C ARG A 273 -18.72 -17.37 4.58
N LYS A 274 -18.87 -16.22 3.92
CA LYS A 274 -18.72 -16.07 2.48
C LYS A 274 -17.24 -15.92 2.16
N GLN A 275 -16.73 -16.78 1.30
CA GLN A 275 -15.42 -16.64 0.70
C GLN A 275 -15.45 -15.52 -0.35
N HIS A 276 -14.83 -14.39 -0.03
CA HIS A 276 -14.60 -13.29 -0.96
C HIS A 276 -13.31 -13.53 -1.74
N GLN A 277 -12.22 -13.73 -1.01
CA GLN A 277 -10.89 -13.99 -1.56
C GLN A 277 -10.79 -15.41 -2.13
N LYS A 278 -10.34 -15.48 -3.39
CA LYS A 278 -9.99 -16.70 -4.13
C LYS A 278 -8.54 -16.70 -4.63
N ARG A 279 -7.82 -15.57 -4.50
CA ARG A 279 -6.37 -15.46 -4.73
C ARG A 279 -5.61 -15.50 -3.41
N ASN A 280 -4.28 -15.58 -3.46
CA ASN A 280 -3.46 -15.77 -2.27
C ASN A 280 -3.06 -14.46 -1.57
N THR A 281 -3.39 -13.30 -2.13
CA THR A 281 -2.65 -12.05 -1.89
C THR A 281 -3.41 -10.92 -1.21
N GLU A 282 -4.73 -10.88 -1.38
CA GLU A 282 -5.50 -9.67 -1.09
C GLU A 282 -5.98 -9.57 0.36
N CYS A 283 -5.56 -10.44 1.28
CA CYS A 283 -6.13 -10.53 2.64
C CYS A 283 -5.96 -9.23 3.45
N GLY A 284 -4.79 -8.59 3.35
CA GLY A 284 -4.55 -7.27 3.95
C GLY A 284 -5.43 -6.18 3.32
N MET A 285 -5.55 -6.16 1.99
CA MET A 285 -6.43 -5.23 1.27
C MET A 285 -7.91 -5.42 1.63
N TYR A 286 -8.35 -6.67 1.82
CA TYR A 286 -9.69 -7.01 2.30
C TYR A 286 -9.94 -6.51 3.73
N CYS A 287 -8.93 -6.53 4.60
CA CYS A 287 -9.02 -5.99 5.96
C CYS A 287 -9.16 -4.46 5.95
N LEU A 288 -8.29 -3.76 5.22
CA LEU A 288 -8.39 -2.31 5.00
C LEU A 288 -9.77 -1.95 4.42
N PHE A 289 -10.18 -2.60 3.34
CA PHE A 289 -11.45 -2.37 2.68
C PHE A 289 -12.65 -2.57 3.62
N MET A 290 -12.63 -3.61 4.46
CA MET A 290 -13.68 -3.86 5.45
C MET A 290 -13.77 -2.72 6.45
N ILE A 291 -12.65 -2.38 7.11
CA ILE A 291 -12.58 -1.34 8.13
C ILE A 291 -13.01 0.01 7.55
N VAL A 292 -12.40 0.45 6.44
CA VAL A 292 -12.71 1.72 5.77
C VAL A 292 -14.21 1.84 5.44
N ASN A 293 -14.82 0.82 4.83
CA ASN A 293 -16.23 0.91 4.43
C ASN A 293 -17.20 0.94 5.63
N LEU A 294 -16.79 0.45 6.81
CA LEU A 294 -17.60 0.53 8.03
C LEU A 294 -17.42 1.84 8.80
N ILE A 295 -16.21 2.44 8.82
CA ILE A 295 -16.01 3.77 9.42
C ILE A 295 -16.76 4.84 8.61
N GLU A 296 -16.58 4.82 7.27
CA GLU A 296 -17.25 5.74 6.34
C GLU A 296 -18.77 5.49 6.24
N GLY A 297 -19.27 4.37 6.79
CA GLY A 297 -20.69 4.00 6.71
C GLY A 297 -21.21 3.68 5.31
N THR A 298 -20.31 3.41 4.35
CA THR A 298 -20.67 3.07 2.97
C THR A 298 -21.14 1.63 2.82
N ARG A 299 -20.87 0.77 3.82
CA ARG A 299 -21.36 -0.60 3.94
C ARG A 299 -21.76 -0.93 5.37
N THR A 300 -22.48 -2.03 5.51
CA THR A 300 -22.82 -2.70 6.77
C THR A 300 -22.18 -4.09 6.82
N PRO A 301 -22.04 -4.73 8.00
CA PRO A 301 -21.62 -6.13 8.11
C PRO A 301 -22.45 -7.08 7.23
N GLN A 302 -23.73 -6.78 7.02
CA GLN A 302 -24.65 -7.53 6.17
C GLN A 302 -24.24 -7.51 4.69
N ASP A 303 -23.63 -6.44 4.19
CA ASP A 303 -23.21 -6.35 2.79
C ASP A 303 -22.04 -7.31 2.50
N PHE A 304 -21.11 -7.44 3.44
CA PHE A 304 -20.06 -8.46 3.40
C PHE A 304 -20.66 -9.88 3.57
N MET A 305 -21.46 -10.10 4.61
CA MET A 305 -22.03 -11.43 4.92
C MET A 305 -22.97 -11.94 3.82
N ARG A 306 -23.87 -11.10 3.31
CA ARG A 306 -25.04 -11.49 2.50
C ARG A 306 -25.07 -10.92 1.09
N GLY A 307 -24.53 -9.71 0.86
CA GLY A 307 -24.42 -9.09 -0.46
C GLY A 307 -23.51 -9.85 -1.45
N ASP A 308 -23.32 -9.32 -2.66
CA ASP A 308 -22.53 -10.01 -3.68
C ASP A 308 -21.07 -10.25 -3.26
N ARG A 309 -20.44 -11.25 -3.90
CA ARG A 309 -19.02 -11.54 -3.66
C ARG A 309 -18.16 -10.39 -4.19
N ILE A 310 -17.69 -9.54 -3.27
CA ILE A 310 -16.53 -8.64 -3.50
C ILE A 310 -15.40 -9.48 -4.12
N PRO A 311 -14.94 -9.19 -5.34
CA PRO A 311 -13.93 -9.99 -6.03
C PRO A 311 -12.51 -9.48 -5.79
N ASP A 312 -11.53 -10.38 -5.93
CA ASP A 312 -10.11 -10.10 -5.78
C ASP A 312 -9.60 -8.96 -6.68
N SER A 313 -10.17 -8.81 -7.88
CA SER A 313 -9.86 -7.71 -8.80
C SER A 313 -10.22 -6.33 -8.23
N HIS A 314 -11.26 -6.25 -7.41
CA HIS A 314 -11.67 -5.01 -6.77
C HIS A 314 -10.63 -4.58 -5.72
N MET A 315 -10.01 -5.53 -5.01
CA MET A 315 -8.91 -5.22 -4.08
C MET A 315 -7.68 -4.69 -4.81
N LEU A 316 -7.36 -5.25 -5.99
CA LEU A 316 -6.30 -4.72 -6.87
C LEU A 316 -6.60 -3.32 -7.41
N GLU A 317 -7.87 -2.95 -7.55
CA GLU A 317 -8.29 -1.58 -7.87
C GLU A 317 -8.06 -0.65 -6.66
N PHE A 318 -8.51 -1.04 -5.46
CA PHE A 318 -8.29 -0.30 -4.19
C PHE A 318 -6.82 -0.14 -3.80
N ARG A 319 -5.91 -1.00 -4.26
CA ARG A 319 -4.45 -0.78 -4.13
C ARG A 319 -4.00 0.56 -4.72
N ASN A 320 -4.75 1.13 -5.67
CA ASN A 320 -4.48 2.44 -6.28
C ASN A 320 -5.38 3.56 -5.72
N GLU A 321 -6.12 3.28 -4.66
CA GLU A 321 -6.83 4.26 -3.85
C GLU A 321 -6.13 4.47 -2.51
N TYR A 322 -5.70 3.38 -1.86
CA TYR A 322 -4.98 3.44 -0.59
C TYR A 322 -3.48 3.71 -0.72
N PHE A 323 -2.91 3.60 -1.93
CA PHE A 323 -1.48 3.84 -2.15
C PHE A 323 -1.16 4.62 -3.43
N ASN A 324 -0.14 5.48 -3.34
CA ASN A 324 0.59 6.04 -4.48
C ASN A 324 1.70 5.06 -4.94
N ARG A 325 2.18 5.15 -6.18
CA ARG A 325 3.24 4.26 -6.71
C ARG A 325 4.38 5.04 -7.34
N GLY A 326 5.63 4.68 -7.04
CA GLY A 326 6.77 4.95 -7.93
C GLY A 326 7.83 5.94 -7.44
N GLY A 327 7.97 6.17 -6.13
CA GLY A 327 8.82 7.21 -5.55
C GLY A 327 8.19 8.59 -5.64
N SER A 328 6.86 8.65 -5.54
CA SER A 328 6.06 9.83 -5.90
C SER A 328 5.64 10.68 -4.70
N VAL A 329 5.78 10.19 -3.46
CA VAL A 329 5.45 10.91 -2.21
C VAL A 329 6.72 11.35 -1.48
#